data_AF-D0W4H5-F1
#
_entry.id   AF-D0W4H5-F1
#
_cell.length_a   1.000
_cell.length_b   1.000
_cell.length_c   1.000
_cell.angle_alpha   90.00
_cell.angle_beta   90.00
_cell.angle_gamma   90.00
#
_symmetry.space_group_name_H-M   'P 1'
#
loop_
_entity.id
_entity.type
_entity.pdbx_description
1 polymer ?
#
loop_
_entity_poly.entity_id
_entity_poly.type
_entity_poly.pdbx_seq_one_letter_code
_entity_poly.pdbx_strand_id
1 'polypeptide(L)' 'MMIDILSSLYQAETLEEAARYARLLANRPDCARLCLIQTAGGMWAVYLIRGDL' A
#
# COMPACT_ATOMS: atom_id res chain seq x y z
N MET A 1 -15.00 11.76 -1.31
CA MET A 1 -14.65 10.33 -1.15
C MET A 1 -13.51 10.27 -0.15
N MET A 2 -13.81 9.89 1.09
CA MET A 2 -12.81 9.73 2.15
C MET A 2 -12.21 8.35 1.95
N ILE A 3 -10.91 8.28 1.66
CA ILE A 3 -10.21 7.00 1.58
C ILE A 3 -9.76 6.70 3.01
N ASP A 4 -10.46 5.79 3.68
CA ASP A 4 -10.01 5.27 4.97
C ASP A 4 -8.79 4.39 4.73
N ILE A 5 -7.62 5.01 4.82
CA ILE A 5 -6.32 4.33 4.76
C ILE A 5 -6.24 3.48 6.01
N LEU A 6 -6.40 2.17 5.85
CA LEU A 6 -6.16 1.27 6.96
C LEU A 6 -4.69 1.20 7.25
N SER A 7 -4.42 1.28 8.55
CA SER A 7 -3.22 0.87 9.25
C SER A 7 -2.27 0.02 8.39
N SER A 8 -1.03 0.52 8.27
CA SER A 8 0.16 -0.06 7.60
C SER A 8 0.55 0.66 6.31
N LEU A 9 0.97 1.93 6.45
CA LEU A 9 1.76 2.64 5.44
C LEU A 9 3.21 2.15 5.54
N TYR A 10 3.67 1.39 4.55
CA TYR A 10 5.09 1.10 4.40
C TYR A 10 5.69 2.11 3.43
N GLN A 11 6.83 2.69 3.80
CA GLN A 11 7.66 3.45 2.89
C GLN A 11 8.83 2.57 2.46
N ALA A 12 9.15 2.61 1.17
CA ALA A 12 10.23 1.87 0.56
C ALA A 12 11.07 2.83 -0.28
N GLU A 13 12.39 2.71 -0.22
CA GLU A 13 13.29 3.56 -1.00
C GLU A 13 13.43 3.04 -2.44
N THR A 14 13.15 1.75 -2.65
CA THR A 14 13.28 1.07 -3.94
C THR A 14 11.99 0.38 -4.34
N LEU A 15 11.84 0.14 -5.65
CA LEU A 15 10.70 -0.59 -6.19
C LEU A 15 10.69 -2.05 -5.72
N GLU A 16 11.86 -2.68 -5.61
CA GLU A 16 12.03 -4.06 -5.12
C GLU A 16 11.53 -4.20 -3.68
N GLU A 17 11.86 -3.24 -2.83
CA GLU A 17 11.42 -3.18 -1.45
C GLU A 17 9.89 -2.96 -1.37
N ALA A 18 9.35 -2.05 -2.19
CA ALA A 18 7.91 -1.83 -2.29
C ALA A 18 7.18 -3.11 -2.74
N ALA A 19 7.71 -3.84 -3.73
CA ALA A 19 7.16 -5.11 -4.20
C ALA A 19 7.23 -6.22 -3.14
N ARG A 20 8.25 -6.21 -2.28
CA ARG A 20 8.32 -7.10 -1.12
C ARG A 20 7.22 -6.79 -0.10
N TYR A 21 7.00 -5.52 0.23
CA TYR A 21 5.93 -5.11 1.13
C TYR A 21 4.54 -5.42 0.56
N ALA A 22 4.34 -5.20 -0.74
CA ALA A 22 3.13 -5.60 -1.45
C ALA A 22 2.80 -7.09 -1.27
N ARG A 23 3.79 -7.98 -1.41
CA ARG A 23 3.60 -9.43 -1.24
C ARG A 23 3.22 -9.83 0.19
N LEU A 24 3.77 -9.15 1.20
CA LEU A 24 3.38 -9.38 2.61
C LEU A 24 1.92 -9.01 2.87
N LEU A 25 1.42 -8.00 2.16
CA LEU A 25 0.08 -7.45 2.32
C LEU A 25 -0.99 -8.12 1.45
N ALA A 26 -0.60 -8.80 0.36
CA ALA A 26 -1.50 -9.36 -0.66
C ALA A 26 -2.54 -10.38 -0.14
N ASN A 27 -2.33 -10.94 1.06
CA ASN A 27 -3.20 -11.98 1.64
C ASN A 27 -4.10 -11.46 2.77
N ARG A 28 -4.42 -10.17 2.78
CA ARG A 28 -5.32 -9.55 3.78
C ARG A 28 -6.77 -9.56 3.26
N PRO A 29 -7.61 -10.54 3.65
CA PRO A 29 -8.99 -10.65 3.18
C PRO A 29 -9.88 -9.50 3.65
N ASP A 30 -9.43 -8.75 4.66
CA ASP A 30 -10.12 -7.58 5.20
C ASP A 30 -9.86 -6.29 4.40
N CYS A 31 -9.14 -6.37 3.28
CA CYS A 31 -8.76 -5.22 2.45
C CYS A 31 -9.19 -5.46 1.00
N ALA A 32 -9.75 -4.43 0.35
CA ALA A 32 -10.27 -4.57 -1.01
C ALA A 32 -9.20 -4.30 -2.07
N ARG A 33 -8.22 -3.45 -1.78
CA ARG A 33 -7.20 -3.02 -2.75
C ARG A 33 -5.85 -2.80 -2.10
N LEU A 34 -4.80 -3.12 -2.85
CA LEU A 34 -3.41 -2.78 -2.57
C LEU A 34 -2.97 -1.67 -3.53
N CYS A 35 -2.34 -0.62 -3.00
CA CYS A 35 -1.84 0.50 -3.80
C CYS A 35 -0.34 0.71 -3.60
N LEU A 36 0.34 1.01 -4.72
CA LEU A 36 1.75 1.38 -4.81
C LEU A 36 1.81 2.77 -5.43
N ILE A 37 2.32 3.75 -4.69
CA ILE A 37 2.50 5.12 -5.19
C ILE A 37 3.97 5.49 -5.10
N GLN A 38 4.54 5.99 -6.19
CA GLN A 38 5.82 6.67 -6.16
C GLN A 38 5.62 8.14 -5.83
N THR A 39 6.28 8.61 -4.78
CA THR A 39 6.29 10.02 -4.38
C THR A 39 7.22 10.84 -5.28
N ALA A 40 7.02 12.16 -5.33
CA ALA A 40 7.89 13.06 -6.08
C ALA A 40 9.36 13.02 -5.63
N GLY A 41 9.63 12.56 -4.40
CA GLY A 41 10.99 12.34 -3.88
C GLY A 41 11.61 10.99 -4.25
N GLY A 42 10.96 10.19 -5.10
CA GLY A 42 11.46 8.89 -5.57
C GLY A 42 11.13 7.70 -4.66
N MET A 43 10.71 7.95 -3.42
CA MET A 43 10.27 6.90 -2.48
C MET A 43 8.91 6.31 -2.88
N TRP A 44 8.67 5.07 -2.48
CA TRP A 44 7.45 4.32 -2.70
C TRP A 44 6.64 4.20 -1.43
N ALA A 45 5.35 4.49 -1.51
CA ALA A 45 4.37 4.22 -0.48
C ALA A 45 3.55 2.98 -0.86
N VAL A 46 3.44 2.03 0.07
CA VAL A 46 2.62 0.82 -0.05
C VAL A 46 1.57 0.83 1.04
N TYR A 47 0.31 0.72 0.66
CA TYR A 47 -0.81 0.74 1.62
C TYR A 47 -2.02 -0.06 1.13
N LEU A 48 -2.84 -0.49 2.09
CA LEU A 48 -4.08 -1.21 1.86
C LEU A 48 -5.28 -0.27 2.01
N ILE A 49 -6.27 -0.45 1.15
CA ILE A 49 -7.54 0.27 1.18
C ILE A 49 -8.65 -0.72 1.51
N ARG A 50 -9.47 -0.42 2.53
CA ARG A 50 -10.76 -1.10 2.66
C ARG A 50 -11.72 -0.53 1.65
N GLY A 51 -12.35 -1.42 0.90
CA GLY A 51 -13.51 -1.07 0.11
C GLY A 51 -14.70 -1.16 1.04
N ASP A 52 -15.17 -0.03 1.55
CA ASP A 52 -16.57 0.06 1.97
C ASP A 52 -17.39 0.13 0.68
N LEU A 53 -18.26 -0.86 0.48
CA LEU A 53 -19.30 -0.84 -0.55
C LEU A 53 -20.45 0.06 -0.11
#